data_AF-A0A0K2V8G8-F1
#
_entry.id   AF-A0A0K2V8G8-F1
#
_cell.length_a   1.000
_cell.length_b   1.000
_cell.length_c   1.000
_cell.angle_alpha   90.00
_cell.angle_beta   90.00
_cell.angle_gamma   90.00
#
_symmetry.space_group_name_H-M   'P 1'
#
loop_
_entity.id
_entity.type
_entity.pdbx_description
1 polymer ?
#
loop_
_entity_poly.entity_id
_entity_poly.type
_entity_poly.pdbx_seq_one_letter_code
_entity_poly.pdbx_strand_id
1 'polypeptide(L)'
;CNITISSSAMRNSSGRSFGEIKSPSSAIGPLFCWYKLMAEPNERIEIQIYRIKRLGKLDLENRRCLGGSLQFLRGSRLTSTSPLDLSICGENERYSPPIVLFKDYQEGVPGIATLFFRVDVPSSSRSQFIAHYAFVPIWEKNGSHFLEETRLRIRGGTPLPGSNSLEEFLGGESQEGEEVTSYLGMGCDWSFHEKNCSSHNSSCSFASPGFPGIYDPNKACKYLINRDENINSRIRITFNSFNLPPK
;
A
#
# COMPACT_ATOMS: atom_id res chain seq x y z
N CYS A 1 8.17 -23.20 2.04
CA CYS A 1 6.91 -22.43 1.89
C CYS A 1 7.07 -21.23 0.96
N ASN A 2 8.12 -21.21 0.12
CA ASN A 2 8.41 -20.08 -0.76
C ASN A 2 7.67 -20.27 -2.07
N ILE A 3 6.93 -19.27 -2.52
CA ILE A 3 6.03 -19.38 -3.68
C ILE A 3 6.15 -18.13 -4.54
N THR A 4 6.22 -18.32 -5.86
CA THR A 4 6.04 -17.26 -6.84
C THR A 4 4.69 -17.41 -7.51
N ILE A 5 3.92 -16.33 -7.55
CA ILE A 5 2.58 -16.24 -8.14
C ILE A 5 2.65 -15.18 -9.23
N SER A 6 2.49 -15.59 -10.48
CA SER A 6 2.46 -14.69 -11.63
C SER A 6 1.03 -14.52 -12.13
N SER A 7 0.66 -13.29 -12.50
CA SER A 7 -0.64 -12.96 -13.10
C SER A 7 -0.86 -13.72 -14.41
N SER A 8 0.11 -13.72 -15.32
CA SER A 8 0.04 -14.46 -16.58
C SER A 8 -0.08 -15.97 -16.37
N ALA A 9 0.72 -16.55 -15.45
CA ALA A 9 0.65 -17.98 -15.15
C ALA A 9 -0.72 -18.38 -14.55
N MET A 10 -1.28 -17.56 -13.66
CA MET A 10 -2.60 -17.78 -13.06
C MET A 10 -3.72 -17.67 -14.10
N ARG A 11 -3.64 -16.67 -14.99
CA ARG A 11 -4.61 -16.48 -16.07
C ARG A 11 -4.61 -17.64 -17.05
N ASN A 12 -3.42 -18.09 -17.45
CA ASN A 12 -3.26 -19.21 -18.39
C ASN A 12 -3.72 -20.55 -17.80
N SER A 13 -3.51 -20.77 -16.50
CA SER A 13 -3.84 -22.05 -15.84
C SER A 13 -5.28 -22.12 -15.34
N SER A 14 -5.88 -21.01 -14.91
CA SER A 14 -7.17 -21.01 -14.21
C SER A 14 -8.20 -20.02 -14.74
N GLY A 15 -7.81 -19.12 -15.66
CA GLY A 15 -8.65 -18.00 -16.09
C GLY A 15 -8.92 -16.95 -15.00
N ARG A 16 -8.23 -17.02 -13.85
CA ARG A 16 -8.42 -16.12 -12.70
C ARG A 16 -7.21 -15.21 -12.52
N SER A 17 -7.45 -14.07 -11.88
CA SER A 17 -6.42 -13.10 -11.49
C SER A 17 -6.32 -12.93 -9.97
N PHE A 18 -6.90 -13.83 -9.17
CA PHE A 18 -6.96 -13.72 -7.72
C PHE A 18 -6.86 -15.09 -7.04
N GLY A 19 -6.57 -15.08 -5.75
CA GLY A 19 -6.50 -16.30 -4.95
C GLY A 19 -6.32 -16.05 -3.45
N GLU A 20 -6.01 -17.14 -2.73
CA GLU A 20 -5.81 -17.14 -1.28
C GLU A 20 -4.41 -17.66 -0.94
N ILE A 21 -3.77 -17.01 0.03
CA ILE A 21 -2.51 -17.43 0.65
C ILE A 21 -2.78 -17.72 2.11
N LYS A 22 -2.39 -18.92 2.54
CA LYS A 22 -2.41 -19.36 3.93
C LYS A 22 -0.99 -19.66 4.37
N SER A 23 -0.66 -19.30 5.60
CA SER A 23 0.55 -19.78 6.26
C SER A 23 0.63 -21.32 6.22
N PRO A 24 1.83 -21.91 6.15
CA PRO A 24 2.00 -23.36 6.24
C PRO A 24 1.38 -23.94 7.52
N SER A 25 0.80 -25.13 7.44
CA SER A 25 0.24 -25.82 8.61
C SER A 25 1.30 -26.17 9.65
N SER A 26 2.56 -26.33 9.23
CA SER A 26 3.75 -26.60 10.04
C SER A 26 4.52 -25.34 10.44
N ALA A 27 3.91 -24.15 10.39
CA ALA A 27 4.58 -22.88 10.69
C ALA A 27 4.90 -22.72 12.19
N ILE A 28 5.94 -23.41 12.64
CA ILE A 28 6.51 -23.38 13.98
C ILE A 28 7.89 -22.74 13.86
N GLY A 29 8.14 -21.71 14.69
CA GLY A 29 9.38 -20.94 14.62
C GLY A 29 10.62 -21.70 15.10
N PRO A 30 11.83 -21.28 14.66
CA PRO A 30 12.07 -20.17 13.73
C PRO A 30 11.79 -20.54 12.27
N LEU A 31 11.13 -19.66 11.53
CA LEU A 31 10.72 -19.90 10.14
C LEU A 31 10.63 -18.61 9.33
N PHE A 32 11.02 -18.70 8.04
CA PHE A 32 10.92 -17.62 7.08
C PHE A 32 10.27 -18.15 5.79
N CYS A 33 9.17 -17.52 5.36
CA CYS A 33 8.46 -17.83 4.13
C CYS A 33 8.28 -16.56 3.32
N TRP A 34 8.35 -16.66 2.00
CA TRP A 34 8.00 -15.56 1.11
C TRP A 34 7.01 -15.97 0.03
N TYR A 35 6.13 -15.04 -0.31
CA TYR A 35 5.18 -15.16 -1.40
C TYR A 35 5.43 -13.99 -2.34
N LYS A 36 6.06 -14.26 -3.48
CA LYS A 36 6.40 -13.27 -4.50
C LYS A 36 5.25 -13.19 -5.51
N LEU A 37 4.69 -12.00 -5.70
CA LEU A 37 3.63 -11.72 -6.66
C LEU A 37 4.22 -10.93 -7.83
N MET A 38 3.91 -11.36 -9.05
CA MET A 38 4.37 -10.73 -10.29
C MET A 38 3.16 -10.32 -11.13
N ALA A 39 2.93 -9.02 -11.22
CA ALA A 39 1.89 -8.39 -12.03
C ALA A 39 2.36 -8.22 -13.49
N GLU A 40 1.40 -8.25 -14.42
CA GLU A 40 1.62 -7.80 -15.80
C GLU A 40 1.62 -6.26 -15.88
N PRO A 41 2.06 -5.66 -17.00
CA PRO A 41 1.91 -4.22 -17.22
C PRO A 41 0.48 -3.75 -16.97
N ASN A 42 0.37 -2.59 -16.33
CA ASN A 42 -0.90 -1.94 -15.96
C ASN A 42 -1.76 -2.75 -14.99
N GLU A 43 -1.16 -3.60 -14.16
CA GLU A 43 -1.86 -4.28 -13.07
C GLU A 43 -1.37 -3.82 -11.69
N ARG A 44 -2.33 -3.73 -10.77
CA ARG A 44 -2.12 -3.55 -9.34
C ARG A 44 -2.07 -4.92 -8.68
N ILE A 45 -1.06 -5.12 -7.84
CA ILE A 45 -1.07 -6.20 -6.85
C ILE A 45 -1.84 -5.69 -5.63
N GLU A 46 -2.94 -6.35 -5.28
CA GLU A 46 -3.70 -6.10 -4.06
C GLU A 46 -3.59 -7.32 -3.13
N ILE A 47 -3.29 -7.10 -1.85
CA ILE A 47 -3.27 -8.12 -0.80
C ILE A 47 -4.20 -7.68 0.32
N GLN A 48 -5.07 -8.58 0.75
CA GLN A 48 -6.04 -8.37 1.82
C GLN A 48 -5.74 -9.33 2.97
N ILE A 49 -5.29 -8.83 4.11
CA ILE A 49 -5.02 -9.63 5.31
C ILE A 49 -6.27 -9.68 6.18
N TYR A 50 -6.78 -10.90 6.41
CA TYR A 50 -8.01 -11.13 7.19
C TYR A 50 -7.72 -11.56 8.62
N ARG A 51 -6.62 -12.29 8.83
CA ARG A 51 -6.35 -12.93 10.12
C ARG A 51 -4.88 -13.14 10.35
N ILE A 52 -4.46 -12.89 11.58
CA ILE A 52 -3.15 -13.24 12.11
C ILE A 52 -3.36 -13.97 13.44
N LYS A 53 -2.55 -14.99 13.71
CA LYS A 53 -2.50 -15.68 15.00
C LYS A 53 -1.06 -15.95 15.38
N ARG A 54 -0.69 -15.58 16.61
CA ARG A 54 0.61 -15.86 17.25
C ARG A 54 1.78 -15.46 16.34
N LEU A 55 1.72 -14.26 15.76
CA LEU A 55 2.75 -13.73 14.89
C LEU A 55 3.37 -12.50 15.54
N GLY A 56 4.10 -12.75 16.63
CA GLY A 56 4.79 -11.70 17.38
C GLY A 56 3.86 -10.69 18.05
N LYS A 57 4.48 -9.68 18.67
CA LYS A 57 3.83 -8.59 19.40
C LYS A 57 4.43 -7.24 19.00
N LEU A 58 3.61 -6.21 18.96
CA LEU A 58 4.07 -4.84 18.75
C LEU A 58 4.75 -4.29 20.01
N ASP A 59 6.01 -3.91 19.87
CA ASP A 59 6.73 -3.05 20.79
C ASP A 59 6.36 -1.60 20.51
N LEU A 60 5.60 -0.99 21.43
CA LEU A 60 5.06 0.36 21.26
C LEU A 60 6.14 1.45 21.37
N GLU A 61 7.20 1.19 22.14
CA GLU A 61 8.29 2.15 22.36
C GLU A 61 9.12 2.30 21.08
N ASN A 62 9.49 1.17 20.48
CA ASN A 62 10.32 1.14 19.26
C ASN A 62 9.49 1.00 17.97
N ARG A 63 8.16 0.99 18.06
CA ARG A 63 7.21 0.81 16.95
C ARG A 63 7.57 -0.35 16.00
N ARG A 64 7.93 -1.50 16.58
CA ARG A 64 8.44 -2.67 15.83
C ARG A 64 7.79 -3.97 16.27
N CYS A 65 7.77 -4.95 15.39
CA CYS A 65 7.28 -6.28 15.72
C CYS A 65 8.39 -7.15 16.33
N LEU A 66 8.11 -7.73 17.51
CA LEU A 66 8.99 -8.66 18.21
C LEU A 66 8.49 -10.10 18.06
N GLY A 67 9.38 -11.06 17.85
CA GLY A 67 9.07 -12.49 17.77
C GLY A 67 8.51 -12.98 16.44
N GLY A 68 8.03 -12.09 15.58
CA GLY A 68 7.60 -12.40 14.23
C GLY A 68 6.82 -11.27 13.58
N SER A 69 6.69 -11.31 12.26
CA SER A 69 5.99 -10.29 11.48
C SER A 69 5.53 -10.81 10.12
N LEU A 70 4.51 -10.14 9.59
CA LEU A 70 4.11 -10.19 8.19
C LEU A 70 4.46 -8.84 7.55
N GLN A 71 5.36 -8.85 6.57
CA GLN A 71 5.84 -7.64 5.90
C GLN A 71 5.42 -7.63 4.44
N PHE A 72 5.04 -6.46 3.92
CA PHE A 72 4.76 -6.28 2.51
C PHE A 72 5.84 -5.43 1.86
N LEU A 73 6.65 -6.06 1.02
CA LEU A 73 7.78 -5.45 0.33
C LEU A 73 7.36 -5.08 -1.08
N ARG A 74 7.46 -3.80 -1.46
CA ARG A 74 7.08 -3.30 -2.79
C ARG A 74 8.11 -3.63 -3.88
N GLY A 75 8.86 -4.72 -3.74
CA GLY A 75 9.92 -5.11 -4.67
C GLY A 75 10.32 -6.57 -4.57
N SER A 76 11.41 -6.90 -5.27
CA SER A 76 11.97 -8.26 -5.37
C SER A 76 13.01 -8.59 -4.30
N ARG A 77 13.54 -7.57 -3.60
CA ARG A 77 14.53 -7.74 -2.52
C ARG A 77 13.84 -8.31 -1.28
N LEU A 78 14.40 -9.39 -0.73
CA LEU A 78 13.90 -10.08 0.47
C LEU A 78 14.42 -9.45 1.78
N THR A 79 15.30 -8.47 1.66
CA THR A 79 15.82 -7.67 2.76
C THR A 79 15.37 -6.24 2.52
N SER A 80 14.64 -5.68 3.46
CA SER A 80 14.31 -4.27 3.43
C SER A 80 14.99 -3.54 4.57
N THR A 81 15.73 -2.51 4.19
CA THR A 81 16.21 -1.44 5.05
C THR A 81 15.32 -0.20 4.94
N SER A 82 14.18 -0.30 4.21
CA SER A 82 13.30 0.84 3.97
C SER A 82 12.42 1.11 5.20
N PRO A 83 12.43 2.34 5.75
CA PRO A 83 11.53 2.73 6.83
C PRO A 83 10.05 2.82 6.41
N LEU A 84 9.75 2.66 5.12
CA LEU A 84 8.39 2.67 4.56
C LEU A 84 7.74 1.28 4.50
N ASP A 85 8.50 0.22 4.76
CA ASP A 85 7.98 -1.13 4.61
C ASP A 85 7.12 -1.52 5.82
N LEU A 86 5.84 -1.76 5.53
CA LEU A 86 4.86 -2.05 6.56
C LEU A 86 5.09 -3.44 7.14
N SER A 87 5.15 -3.51 8.48
CA SER A 87 5.27 -4.73 9.26
C SER A 87 4.07 -4.88 10.18
N ILE A 88 3.42 -6.05 10.13
CA ILE A 88 2.22 -6.36 10.90
C ILE A 88 2.50 -7.57 11.80
N CYS A 89 2.13 -7.47 13.07
CA CYS A 89 2.23 -8.55 14.06
C CYS A 89 0.97 -8.57 14.93
N GLY A 90 0.77 -9.69 15.65
CA GLY A 90 -0.32 -9.81 16.60
C GLY A 90 -0.58 -11.23 17.09
N GLU A 91 -1.29 -11.32 18.21
CA GLU A 91 -1.52 -12.59 18.91
C GLU A 91 -2.75 -13.32 18.37
N ASN A 92 -3.84 -12.60 18.05
CA ASN A 92 -5.08 -13.23 17.57
C ASN A 92 -5.97 -12.25 16.79
N GLU A 93 -5.38 -11.52 15.86
CA GLU A 93 -6.10 -10.47 15.12
C GLU A 93 -7.09 -11.04 14.09
N ARG A 94 -8.25 -10.43 14.04
CA ARG A 94 -9.26 -10.64 13.00
C ARG A 94 -9.69 -9.27 12.47
N TYR A 95 -9.36 -9.01 11.22
CA TYR A 95 -9.63 -7.73 10.58
C TYR A 95 -10.97 -7.77 9.86
N SER A 96 -11.83 -6.80 10.15
CA SER A 96 -13.12 -6.60 9.50
C SER A 96 -13.41 -5.09 9.44
N PRO A 97 -13.16 -4.41 8.30
CA PRO A 97 -12.70 -4.95 7.01
C PRO A 97 -11.24 -5.46 7.03
N PRO A 98 -10.80 -6.27 6.05
CA PRO A 98 -9.42 -6.73 5.98
C PRO A 98 -8.45 -5.56 5.79
N ILE A 99 -7.22 -5.72 6.27
CA ILE A 99 -6.13 -4.80 5.94
C ILE A 99 -5.80 -4.97 4.46
N VAL A 100 -5.90 -3.89 3.69
CA VAL A 100 -5.53 -3.88 2.26
C VAL A 100 -4.14 -3.30 2.09
N LEU A 101 -3.31 -3.95 1.29
CA LEU A 101 -1.98 -3.52 0.89
C LEU A 101 -1.92 -3.61 -0.62
N PHE A 102 -1.32 -2.63 -1.29
CA PHE A 102 -1.20 -2.69 -2.74
C PHE A 102 0.12 -2.13 -3.24
N LYS A 103 0.48 -2.59 -4.43
CA LYS A 103 1.55 -2.04 -5.26
C LYS A 103 1.00 -1.88 -6.67
N ASP A 104 1.12 -0.67 -7.19
CA ASP A 104 0.73 -0.36 -8.56
C ASP A 104 1.89 -0.60 -9.52
N TYR A 105 1.54 -0.96 -10.75
CA TYR A 105 2.50 -0.97 -11.85
C TYR A 105 2.96 0.46 -12.17
N GLN A 106 4.27 0.60 -12.37
CA GLN A 106 4.92 1.82 -12.79
C GLN A 106 5.84 1.47 -13.95
N GLU A 107 5.82 2.28 -15.00
CA GLU A 107 6.72 2.12 -16.13
C GLU A 107 8.18 2.23 -15.65
N GLY A 108 9.05 1.36 -16.17
CA GLY A 108 10.45 1.29 -15.74
C GLY A 108 10.69 0.58 -14.39
N VAL A 109 9.63 0.25 -13.62
CA VAL A 109 9.76 -0.45 -12.33
C VAL A 109 9.18 -1.87 -12.44
N PRO A 110 9.86 -2.91 -11.93
CA PRO A 110 9.31 -4.26 -11.92
C PRO A 110 7.99 -4.32 -11.13
N GLY A 111 6.94 -4.88 -11.75
CA GLY A 111 5.62 -5.15 -11.14
C GLY A 111 5.64 -6.28 -10.11
N ILE A 112 6.59 -6.25 -9.18
CA ILE A 112 6.85 -7.33 -8.20
C ILE A 112 6.57 -6.83 -6.79
N ALA A 113 5.79 -7.57 -6.03
CA ALA A 113 5.65 -7.37 -4.58
C ALA A 113 5.89 -8.69 -3.85
N THR A 114 6.37 -8.63 -2.60
CA THR A 114 6.64 -9.81 -1.80
C THR A 114 5.97 -9.71 -0.45
N LEU A 115 5.13 -10.70 -0.11
CA LEU A 115 4.64 -10.89 1.25
C LEU A 115 5.62 -11.78 2.01
N PHE A 116 6.29 -11.22 3.01
CA PHE A 116 7.31 -11.89 3.80
C PHE A 116 6.75 -12.27 5.17
N PHE A 117 6.64 -13.57 5.44
CA PHE A 117 6.14 -14.13 6.69
C PHE A 117 7.31 -14.68 7.51
N ARG A 118 7.49 -14.13 8.70
CA ARG A 118 8.66 -14.38 9.53
C ARG A 118 8.26 -14.69 10.97
N VAL A 119 8.81 -15.77 11.51
CA VAL A 119 8.72 -16.15 12.91
C VAL A 119 10.14 -16.25 13.44
N ASP A 120 10.54 -15.29 14.28
CA ASP A 120 11.92 -15.10 14.69
C ASP A 120 12.28 -15.96 15.90
N VAL A 121 11.30 -16.29 16.74
CA VAL A 121 11.52 -17.02 17.99
C VAL A 121 11.06 -18.48 17.89
N PRO A 122 11.74 -19.42 18.57
CA PRO A 122 11.20 -20.76 18.77
C PRO A 122 9.83 -20.69 19.43
N SER A 123 8.85 -21.40 18.88
CA SER A 123 7.47 -21.39 19.38
C SER A 123 6.99 -22.82 19.55
N SER A 124 6.21 -23.13 20.59
CA SER A 124 5.53 -24.43 20.71
C SER A 124 4.20 -24.51 19.95
N SER A 125 3.71 -23.37 19.45
CA SER A 125 2.42 -23.22 18.78
C SER A 125 2.61 -22.65 17.38
N ARG A 126 1.78 -23.09 16.43
CA ARG A 126 1.81 -22.58 15.05
C ARG A 126 1.42 -21.10 14.95
N SER A 127 2.23 -20.33 14.23
CA SER A 127 1.90 -18.98 13.75
C SER A 127 1.09 -19.08 12.46
N GLN A 128 0.04 -18.28 12.33
CA GLN A 128 -0.86 -18.39 11.18
C GLN A 128 -1.25 -17.04 10.61
N PHE A 129 -1.46 -16.99 9.29
CA PHE A 129 -2.14 -15.89 8.64
C PHE A 129 -3.05 -16.38 7.51
N ILE A 130 -4.05 -15.55 7.17
CA ILE A 130 -4.90 -15.73 5.99
C ILE A 130 -4.91 -14.41 5.23
N ALA A 131 -4.54 -14.49 3.95
CA ALA A 131 -4.55 -13.37 3.03
C ALA A 131 -5.23 -13.75 1.72
N HIS A 132 -5.95 -12.81 1.11
CA HIS A 132 -6.37 -12.91 -0.28
C HIS A 132 -5.49 -12.00 -1.13
N TYR A 133 -5.25 -12.36 -2.38
CA TYR A 133 -4.53 -11.54 -3.33
C TYR A 133 -5.31 -11.40 -4.63
N ALA A 134 -5.09 -10.31 -5.34
CA ALA A 134 -5.61 -10.08 -6.68
C ALA A 134 -4.63 -9.27 -7.53
N PHE A 135 -4.60 -9.57 -8.82
CA PHE A 135 -4.07 -8.74 -9.88
C PHE A 135 -5.24 -7.98 -10.50
N VAL A 136 -5.27 -6.67 -10.29
CA VAL A 136 -6.38 -5.78 -10.65
C VAL A 136 -5.90 -4.86 -11.77
N PRO A 137 -6.58 -4.82 -12.94
CA PRO A 137 -6.24 -3.85 -13.97
C PRO A 137 -6.33 -2.42 -13.43
N ILE A 138 -5.30 -1.62 -13.72
CA ILE A 138 -5.28 -0.18 -13.46
C ILE A 138 -5.83 0.48 -14.73
N TRP A 139 -6.86 1.31 -14.58
CA TRP A 139 -7.41 2.06 -15.71
C TRP A 139 -6.59 3.34 -15.89
N GLU A 140 -6.05 3.54 -17.09
CA GLU A 140 -5.49 4.82 -17.49
C GLU A 140 -6.61 5.76 -17.96
N LYS A 141 -6.59 7.01 -17.52
CA LYS A 141 -7.38 8.07 -18.17
C LYS A 141 -6.42 9.11 -18.68
N ASN A 142 -6.44 9.31 -20.00
CA ASN A 142 -5.64 10.30 -20.71
C ASN A 142 -4.11 10.10 -20.58
N GLY A 143 -3.65 8.85 -20.51
CA GLY A 143 -2.21 8.53 -20.51
C GLY A 143 -1.41 8.97 -19.28
N SER A 144 -2.05 9.50 -18.24
CA SER A 144 -1.37 9.80 -16.97
C SER A 144 -1.57 8.66 -15.98
N HIS A 145 -0.51 7.89 -15.75
CA HIS A 145 -0.35 7.01 -14.58
C HIS A 145 -0.27 7.87 -13.32
N PHE A 146 -1.42 8.28 -12.77
CA PHE A 146 -1.42 8.78 -11.40
C PHE A 146 -1.72 7.63 -10.46
N LEU A 147 -0.72 7.32 -9.64
CA LEU A 147 -0.76 6.26 -8.65
C LEU A 147 -1.74 6.70 -7.56
N GLU A 148 -3.01 6.39 -7.76
CA GLU A 148 -3.98 6.45 -6.68
C GLU A 148 -3.54 5.39 -5.67
N GLU A 149 -2.72 5.76 -4.68
CA GLU A 149 -2.36 4.88 -3.57
C GLU A 149 -3.60 4.64 -2.68
N THR A 150 -4.76 4.36 -3.24
CA THR A 150 -5.99 4.08 -2.54
C THR A 150 -6.85 3.21 -3.43
N ARG A 151 -7.72 2.40 -2.82
CA ARG A 151 -8.77 1.67 -3.53
C ARG A 151 -9.95 2.58 -3.87
N LEU A 152 -10.08 3.73 -3.20
CA LEU A 152 -11.11 4.70 -3.49
C LEU A 152 -10.66 5.63 -4.61
N ARG A 153 -11.37 5.59 -5.73
CA ARG A 153 -11.13 6.53 -6.84
C ARG A 153 -11.27 7.98 -6.37
N ILE A 154 -10.23 8.78 -6.58
CA ILE A 154 -10.26 10.20 -6.23
C ILE A 154 -11.09 10.94 -7.28
N ARG A 155 -12.04 11.76 -6.83
CA ARG A 155 -12.98 12.49 -7.71
C ARG A 155 -12.79 13.97 -7.57
N GLY A 156 -12.62 14.64 -8.72
CA GLY A 156 -12.45 16.10 -8.84
C GLY A 156 -11.12 16.64 -8.30
N GLY A 157 -10.22 15.75 -7.87
CA GLY A 157 -8.86 16.08 -7.48
C GLY A 157 -7.91 16.06 -8.68
N THR A 158 -6.97 16.99 -8.68
CA THR A 158 -5.79 16.99 -9.54
C THR A 158 -4.56 16.77 -8.68
N PRO A 159 -3.66 15.87 -9.06
CA PRO A 159 -2.44 15.64 -8.30
C PRO A 159 -1.50 16.84 -8.35
N LEU A 160 -0.78 17.08 -7.27
CA LEU A 160 0.27 18.11 -7.21
C LEU A 160 1.63 17.47 -7.48
N PRO A 161 2.28 17.75 -8.63
CA PRO A 161 3.61 17.21 -8.91
C PRO A 161 4.65 17.83 -7.95
N GLY A 162 5.44 16.99 -7.28
CA GLY A 162 6.67 17.39 -6.59
C GLY A 162 6.65 17.57 -5.08
N SER A 163 5.68 17.01 -4.34
CA SER A 163 5.55 17.36 -2.91
C SER A 163 6.28 16.48 -1.88
N ASN A 164 6.89 15.37 -2.30
CA ASN A 164 7.74 14.55 -1.42
C ASN A 164 8.95 14.07 -2.22
N SER A 165 9.86 14.98 -2.57
CA SER A 165 11.22 14.55 -2.89
C SER A 165 11.86 14.03 -1.60
N LEU A 166 12.54 12.90 -1.70
CA LEU A 166 13.37 12.35 -0.63
C LEU A 166 14.42 13.36 -0.11
N GLU A 167 14.66 14.45 -0.86
CA GLU A 167 15.58 15.53 -0.53
C GLU A 167 15.17 16.33 0.72
N GLU A 168 13.87 16.54 0.97
CA GLU A 168 13.42 17.33 2.12
C GLU A 168 13.59 16.57 3.45
N PHE A 169 13.79 15.25 3.40
CA PHE A 169 14.00 14.38 4.57
C PHE A 169 15.47 14.01 4.83
N LEU A 170 16.36 14.15 3.83
CA LEU A 170 17.76 13.69 3.95
C LEU A 170 18.82 14.80 3.91
N GLY A 171 18.46 16.08 3.81
CA GLY A 171 19.39 17.21 4.08
C GLY A 171 20.80 17.06 3.49
N GLY A 172 20.91 16.48 2.30
CA GLY A 172 22.18 16.10 1.69
C GLY A 172 22.42 16.90 0.43
N GLU A 173 23.52 17.66 0.41
CA GLU A 173 24.02 18.35 -0.77
C GLU A 173 24.33 17.32 -1.87
N SER A 174 23.70 17.50 -3.04
CA SER A 174 23.94 16.70 -4.23
C SER A 174 25.31 17.01 -4.83
N GLN A 175 26.21 16.01 -4.91
CA GLN A 175 27.34 16.05 -5.83
C GLN A 175 26.88 15.63 -7.24
N GLU A 176 27.37 16.40 -8.20
CA GLU A 176 27.05 16.36 -9.63
C GLU A 176 27.57 15.06 -10.28
N GLY A 177 26.69 14.26 -10.90
CA GLY A 177 27.11 13.15 -11.79
C GLY A 177 26.40 11.81 -11.65
N GLU A 178 25.41 11.64 -10.77
CA GLU A 178 24.55 10.45 -10.78
C GLU A 178 23.25 10.79 -11.50
N GLU A 179 22.90 10.02 -12.53
CA GLU A 179 21.64 10.15 -13.27
C GLU A 179 20.50 9.84 -12.29
N VAL A 180 20.02 10.86 -11.59
CA VAL A 180 18.85 10.80 -10.72
C VAL A 180 17.67 10.53 -11.64
N THR A 181 17.35 9.25 -11.84
CA THR A 181 16.04 8.83 -12.32
C THR A 181 15.04 9.39 -11.33
N SER A 182 14.46 10.54 -11.66
CA SER A 182 13.40 11.17 -10.89
C SER A 182 12.29 10.14 -10.74
N TYR A 183 12.10 9.65 -9.52
CA TYR A 183 10.99 8.80 -9.16
C TYR A 183 9.70 9.62 -9.29
N LEU A 184 9.19 9.74 -10.51
CA LEU A 184 7.90 10.32 -10.84
C LEU A 184 6.81 9.42 -10.23
N GLY A 185 6.48 9.66 -8.95
CA GLY A 185 5.35 8.97 -8.31
C GLY A 185 5.32 8.86 -6.78
N MET A 186 5.78 9.86 -6.02
CA MET A 186 5.81 9.78 -4.54
C MET A 186 5.06 10.90 -3.78
N GLY A 187 4.28 11.74 -4.47
CA GLY A 187 3.42 12.72 -3.82
C GLY A 187 2.03 12.15 -3.52
N CYS A 188 1.56 12.27 -2.28
CA CYS A 188 0.15 12.03 -1.94
C CYS A 188 -0.63 13.35 -1.81
N ASP A 189 -0.15 14.40 -2.48
CA ASP A 189 -0.71 15.73 -2.44
C ASP A 189 -1.69 15.96 -3.59
N TRP A 190 -2.82 16.58 -3.26
CA TRP A 190 -3.94 16.76 -4.17
C TRP A 190 -4.53 18.16 -4.04
N SER A 191 -4.91 18.75 -5.18
CA SER A 191 -5.71 19.97 -5.23
C SER A 191 -7.12 19.67 -5.76
N PHE A 192 -8.13 20.22 -5.10
CA PHE A 192 -9.54 20.11 -5.47
C PHE A 192 -10.07 21.49 -5.77
N HIS A 193 -10.56 21.69 -7.00
CA HIS A 193 -11.22 22.93 -7.39
C HIS A 193 -12.72 22.69 -7.47
N GLU A 194 -13.52 23.60 -6.93
CA GLU A 194 -14.99 23.52 -6.90
C GLU A 194 -15.61 23.16 -8.26
N LYS A 195 -15.14 23.77 -9.35
CA LYS A 195 -15.58 23.47 -10.73
C LYS A 195 -15.44 21.99 -11.12
N ASN A 196 -14.42 21.30 -10.60
CA ASN A 196 -14.16 19.88 -10.88
C ASN A 196 -15.00 18.96 -9.99
N CYS A 197 -15.50 19.46 -8.85
CA CYS A 197 -16.45 18.76 -8.00
C CYS A 197 -17.86 18.86 -8.56
N SER A 198 -18.25 20.02 -9.10
CA SER A 198 -19.61 20.30 -9.56
C SER A 198 -19.97 19.61 -10.89
N SER A 199 -18.98 19.22 -11.71
CA SER A 199 -19.19 18.64 -13.04
C SER A 199 -19.86 17.25 -13.05
N HIS A 200 -20.04 16.61 -11.88
CA HIS A 200 -20.47 15.22 -11.79
C HIS A 200 -21.78 14.96 -11.00
N ASN A 201 -22.59 15.99 -10.67
CA ASN A 201 -23.76 15.85 -9.77
C ASN A 201 -23.41 15.18 -8.41
N SER A 202 -22.13 15.11 -8.06
CA SER A 202 -21.59 14.40 -6.91
C SER A 202 -20.51 15.25 -6.26
N SER A 203 -20.44 15.28 -4.94
CA SER A 203 -19.31 15.87 -4.21
C SER A 203 -17.98 15.25 -4.67
N CYS A 204 -16.89 16.04 -4.60
CA CYS A 204 -15.54 15.48 -4.65
C CYS A 204 -15.34 14.40 -3.57
N SER A 205 -14.48 13.44 -3.85
CA SER A 205 -14.13 12.38 -2.90
C SER A 205 -12.63 12.15 -2.89
N PHE A 206 -12.06 12.01 -1.71
CA PHE A 206 -10.66 11.72 -1.49
C PHE A 206 -10.51 10.80 -0.29
N ALA A 207 -9.37 10.11 -0.22
CA ALA A 207 -9.00 9.25 0.88
C ALA A 207 -7.50 9.35 1.15
N SER A 208 -7.09 8.92 2.35
CA SER A 208 -5.67 8.73 2.66
C SER A 208 -5.05 7.70 1.73
N PRO A 209 -3.73 7.76 1.50
CA PRO A 209 -3.00 6.62 0.95
C PRO A 209 -3.30 5.34 1.74
N GLY A 210 -3.23 4.18 1.11
CA GLY A 210 -3.56 2.90 1.69
C GLY A 210 -5.06 2.61 1.83
N PHE A 211 -5.96 3.61 1.85
CA PHE A 211 -7.37 3.40 2.20
C PHE A 211 -8.08 2.39 1.27
N PRO A 212 -8.91 1.45 1.78
CA PRO A 212 -9.32 1.24 3.18
C PRO A 212 -8.34 0.42 4.04
N GLY A 213 -7.17 0.12 3.51
CA GLY A 213 -6.11 -0.59 4.19
C GLY A 213 -5.22 0.29 5.07
N ILE A 214 -3.97 -0.14 5.26
CA ILE A 214 -3.02 0.58 6.11
C ILE A 214 -2.25 1.60 5.26
N TYR A 215 -2.23 2.84 5.74
CA TYR A 215 -1.41 3.90 5.16
C TYR A 215 0.05 3.74 5.61
N ASP A 216 0.99 4.12 4.73
CA ASP A 216 2.42 3.99 5.03
C ASP A 216 2.83 4.87 6.22
N PRO A 217 3.76 4.39 7.08
CA PRO A 217 4.34 5.23 8.13
C PRO A 217 5.19 6.36 7.51
N ASN A 218 5.38 7.44 8.28
CA ASN A 218 6.26 8.56 7.91
C ASN A 218 5.89 9.27 6.59
N LYS A 219 4.61 9.23 6.20
CA LYS A 219 4.10 9.90 5.01
C LYS A 219 3.33 11.17 5.40
N ALA A 220 3.63 12.28 4.72
CA ALA A 220 2.92 13.55 4.85
C ALA A 220 2.15 13.84 3.55
N CYS A 221 0.85 14.09 3.66
CA CYS A 221 -0.04 14.35 2.52
C CYS A 221 -0.79 15.66 2.72
N LYS A 222 -0.81 16.50 1.69
CA LYS A 222 -1.54 17.78 1.67
C LYS A 222 -2.72 17.71 0.71
N TYR A 223 -3.91 18.03 1.22
CA TYR A 223 -5.14 18.11 0.43
C TYR A 223 -5.60 19.57 0.40
N LEU A 224 -5.39 20.26 -0.72
CA LEU A 224 -5.77 21.66 -0.93
C LEU A 224 -7.18 21.73 -1.53
N ILE A 225 -8.12 22.38 -0.84
CA ILE A 225 -9.50 22.51 -1.30
C ILE A 225 -9.78 23.99 -1.61
N ASN A 226 -9.89 24.29 -2.90
CA ASN A 226 -10.07 25.65 -3.42
C ASN A 226 -11.52 25.88 -3.83
N ARG A 227 -12.12 26.91 -3.22
CA ARG A 227 -13.44 27.45 -3.60
C ARG A 227 -13.30 28.43 -4.76
N ASP A 228 -14.31 28.53 -5.62
CA ASP A 228 -14.39 29.62 -6.59
C ASP A 228 -14.73 30.95 -5.88
N GLU A 229 -14.04 32.03 -6.21
CA GLU A 229 -14.26 33.34 -5.59
C GLU A 229 -15.57 33.99 -6.07
N ASN A 230 -16.03 33.64 -7.26
CA ASN A 230 -17.22 34.24 -7.89
C ASN A 230 -18.53 33.53 -7.52
N ILE A 231 -18.45 32.45 -6.73
CA ILE A 231 -19.60 31.65 -6.33
C ILE A 231 -19.76 31.76 -4.82
N ASN A 232 -20.96 32.14 -4.36
CA ASN A 232 -21.29 32.15 -2.94
C ASN A 232 -21.55 30.72 -2.42
N SER A 233 -20.50 29.90 -2.36
CA SER A 233 -20.54 28.52 -1.88
C SER A 233 -19.77 28.35 -0.56
N ARG A 234 -19.97 27.20 0.08
CA ARG A 234 -19.26 26.81 1.32
C ARG A 234 -18.69 25.40 1.18
N ILE A 235 -17.49 25.21 1.71
CA ILE A 235 -16.87 23.88 1.76
C ILE A 235 -17.55 23.07 2.85
N ARG A 236 -18.09 21.89 2.50
CA ARG A 236 -18.61 20.89 3.45
C ARG A 236 -17.82 19.60 3.29
N ILE A 237 -17.11 19.20 4.35
CA ILE A 237 -16.36 17.93 4.41
C ILE A 237 -17.19 16.92 5.21
N THR A 238 -17.27 15.69 4.73
CA THR A 238 -17.96 14.59 5.40
C THR A 238 -17.04 13.38 5.45
N PHE A 239 -16.79 12.86 6.65
CA PHE A 239 -15.97 11.67 6.85
C PHE A 239 -16.85 10.43 6.82
N ASN A 240 -16.66 9.57 5.82
CA ASN A 240 -17.39 8.31 5.70
C ASN A 240 -16.72 7.15 6.46
N SER A 241 -15.42 7.28 6.73
CA SER A 241 -14.61 6.32 7.49
C SER A 241 -13.43 7.07 8.10
N PHE A 242 -13.07 6.72 9.34
CA PHE A 242 -11.96 7.35 10.06
C PHE A 242 -11.30 6.36 11.00
N ASN A 243 -10.00 6.09 10.81
CA ASN A 243 -9.22 5.21 11.66
C ASN A 243 -7.77 5.71 11.71
N LEU A 244 -7.34 6.19 12.88
CA LEU A 244 -5.98 6.64 13.16
C LEU A 244 -5.46 5.94 14.43
N PRO A 245 -4.15 5.68 14.54
CA PRO A 245 -3.50 5.19 15.73
C PRO A 245 -3.85 6.05 16.94
N PRO A 246 -4.00 5.44 18.12
CA PRO A 246 -4.16 6.18 19.36
C PRO A 246 -2.94 7.08 19.62
N LYS A 247 -3.18 8.20 20.31
CA LYS A 247 -2.12 9.10 20.78
C LYS A 247 -1.30 8.47 21.89
#